data_AF-A0A670JCS8-F1
#
_entry.id   AF-A0A670JCS8-F1
#
_cell.length_a   1.000
_cell.length_b   1.000
_cell.length_c   1.000
_cell.angle_alpha   90.00
_cell.angle_beta   90.00
_cell.angle_gamma   90.00
#
_symmetry.space_group_name_H-M   'P 1'
#
loop_
_entity.id
_entity.type
_entity.pdbx_description
1 polymer ?
#
loop_
_entity_poly.entity_id
_entity_poly.type
_entity_poly.pdbx_seq_one_letter_code
_entity_poly.pdbx_strand_id
1 'polypeptide(L)' 'MSCQRGNVARTRPQRHQNAQAFRNDRHDASARRKKINAKIHEGLCQHCKEVLEWRVKFNKYKPLTQPKKW' A
#
# COMPACT_ATOMS: atom_id res chain seq x y z
N MET A 1 4.11 -22.82 32.56
CA MET A 1 4.51 -22.75 31.13
C MET A 1 3.98 -21.43 30.57
N SER A 2 4.81 -20.40 30.46
CA SER A 2 4.35 -19.04 30.09
C SER A 2 4.13 -18.89 28.59
N CYS A 3 2.88 -18.71 28.18
CA CYS A 3 2.51 -18.33 26.81
C CYS A 3 2.63 -16.81 26.64
N GLN A 4 3.84 -16.25 26.74
CA GLN A 4 4.02 -14.80 26.63
C GLN A 4 4.00 -14.37 25.15
N ARG A 5 2.85 -13.85 24.70
CA ARG A 5 2.73 -13.13 23.43
C ARG A 5 3.60 -11.87 23.50
N GLY A 6 4.64 -11.79 22.67
CA GLY A 6 5.44 -10.57 22.50
C GLY A 6 6.94 -10.79 22.37
N ASN A 7 7.48 -11.94 22.77
CA ASN A 7 8.93 -12.19 22.69
C ASN A 7 9.36 -12.87 21.38
N VAL A 8 8.75 -12.47 20.26
CA VAL A 8 9.10 -12.97 18.92
C VAL A 8 9.48 -11.79 18.03
N ALA A 9 10.29 -10.88 18.56
CA ALA A 9 11.04 -9.96 17.71
C ALA A 9 11.97 -10.84 16.86
N ARG A 10 11.56 -11.08 15.62
CA ARG A 10 12.25 -11.99 14.72
C ARG A 10 13.62 -11.36 14.38
N THR A 11 14.68 -11.87 15.01
CA THR A 11 16.05 -11.36 14.85
C THR A 11 16.64 -11.68 13.48
N ARG A 12 16.24 -12.82 12.90
CA ARG A 12 16.67 -13.24 11.56
C ARG A 12 15.85 -12.56 10.46
N PRO A 13 16.49 -12.13 9.36
CA PRO A 13 15.77 -11.58 8.22
C PRO A 13 14.85 -12.63 7.57
N GLN A 14 13.99 -12.17 6.65
CA GLN A 14 13.16 -13.05 5.84
C GLN A 14 14.03 -14.12 5.15
N ARG A 15 13.68 -15.40 5.30
CA ARG A 15 14.47 -16.53 4.75
C ARG A 15 14.56 -16.45 3.22
N HIS A 16 13.48 -16.01 2.59
CA HIS A 16 13.40 -15.80 1.15
C HIS A 16 13.26 -14.31 0.91
N GLN A 17 14.35 -13.69 0.48
CA GLN A 17 14.35 -12.28 0.13
C GLN A 17 13.72 -12.09 -1.25
N ASN A 18 12.94 -11.02 -1.40
CA ASN A 18 12.42 -10.66 -2.71
C ASN A 18 13.57 -10.11 -3.57
N ALA A 19 13.80 -10.70 -4.75
CA ALA A 19 14.80 -10.19 -5.68
C ALA A 19 14.45 -8.79 -6.22
N GLN A 20 13.15 -8.45 -6.26
CA GLN A 20 12.65 -7.19 -6.77
C GLN A 20 11.55 -6.65 -5.86
N ALA A 21 11.50 -5.32 -5.72
CA ALA A 21 10.41 -4.66 -5.02
C ALA A 21 9.07 -4.86 -5.75
N PHE A 22 7.98 -4.89 -4.99
CA PHE A 22 6.64 -4.93 -5.57
C PHE A 22 6.39 -3.68 -6.41
N ARG A 23 5.89 -3.89 -7.63
CA ARG A 23 5.53 -2.84 -8.58
C ARG A 23 4.11 -3.08 -9.05
N ASN A 24 3.26 -2.08 -8.85
CA ASN A 24 1.83 -2.20 -9.15
C ASN A 24 1.51 -2.17 -10.66
N ASP A 25 2.45 -1.69 -11.46
CA ASP A 25 2.40 -1.50 -12.90
C ASP A 25 3.06 -2.64 -13.69
N ARG A 26 3.69 -3.61 -13.00
CA ARG A 26 4.48 -4.68 -13.64
C ARG A 26 3.68 -5.55 -14.61
N HIS A 27 2.43 -5.86 -14.27
CA HIS A 27 1.56 -6.76 -15.05
C HIS A 27 0.22 -6.14 -15.41
N ASP A 28 -0.14 -5.00 -14.80
CA ASP A 28 -1.40 -4.31 -15.03
C ASP A 28 -1.12 -2.91 -15.59
N ALA A 29 -1.11 -2.83 -16.92
CA ALA A 29 -0.95 -1.58 -17.67
C ALA A 29 -2.29 -0.87 -17.96
N SER A 30 -3.38 -1.25 -17.26
CA SER A 30 -4.70 -0.69 -17.53
C SER A 30 -4.71 0.84 -17.40
N ALA A 31 -5.52 1.50 -18.24
CA ALA A 31 -5.71 2.95 -18.18
C ALA A 31 -6.16 3.43 -16.79
N ARG A 32 -6.93 2.58 -16.08
CA ARG A 32 -7.34 2.82 -14.69
C ARG A 32 -6.14 2.88 -13.74
N ARG A 33 -5.19 1.93 -13.85
CA ARG A 33 -4.00 1.90 -13.00
C ARG A 33 -3.11 3.11 -13.23
N LYS A 34 -2.90 3.49 -14.50
CA LYS A 34 -2.17 4.70 -14.88
C LYS A 34 -2.79 5.96 -14.27
N LYS A 35 -4.12 6.11 -14.36
CA LYS A 35 -4.85 7.23 -13.72
C LYS A 35 -4.68 7.26 -12.21
N ILE A 36 -4.66 6.11 -11.54
CA ILE A 36 -4.47 6.04 -10.08
C ILE A 36 -3.03 6.45 -9.70
N ASN A 37 -2.02 5.96 -10.42
CA ASN A 37 -0.62 6.28 -10.17
C ASN A 37 -0.28 7.76 -10.44
N ALA A 38 -0.99 8.40 -11.37
CA ALA A 38 -0.80 9.82 -11.68
C ALA A 38 -1.51 10.77 -10.71
N LYS A 39 -2.26 10.27 -9.72
CA LYS A 39 -2.95 11.14 -8.76
C LYS A 39 -1.96 11.80 -7.81
N ILE A 40 -2.02 13.12 -7.75
CA ILE A 40 -1.30 13.91 -6.75
C ILE A 40 -2.21 14.09 -5.53
N HIS A 41 -1.66 13.81 -4.34
CA HIS A 41 -2.35 13.92 -3.06
C HIS A 41 -1.90 15.20 -2.33
N GLU A 42 -2.44 16.35 -2.74
CA GLU A 42 -2.19 17.67 -2.13
C GLU A 42 -3.27 18.04 -1.08
N GLY A 43 -2.93 18.95 -0.16
CA GLY A 43 -3.86 19.46 0.86
C GLY A 43 -4.20 18.47 1.99
N LEU A 44 -3.43 17.39 2.14
CA LEU A 44 -3.64 16.36 3.16
C LEU A 44 -2.55 16.40 4.24
N CYS A 45 -2.90 15.92 5.43
CA CYS A 45 -1.94 15.67 6.49
C CYS A 45 -0.88 14.64 6.06
N GLN A 46 0.33 14.71 6.60
CA GLN A 46 1.44 13.79 6.25
C GLN A 46 1.04 12.32 6.41
N HIS A 47 0.44 11.97 7.55
CA HIS A 47 -0.07 10.62 7.82
C HIS A 47 -1.11 10.16 6.79
N CYS A 48 -2.04 11.05 6.43
CA CYS A 48 -3.11 10.80 5.48
C CYS A 48 -2.55 10.53 4.08
N LYS A 49 -1.56 11.33 3.67
CA LYS A 49 -0.84 11.20 2.42
C LYS A 49 -0.12 9.86 2.32
N GLU A 50 0.63 9.49 3.36
CA GLU A 50 1.35 8.22 3.43
C GLU A 50 0.41 7.01 3.31
N VAL A 51 -0.75 7.04 3.98
CA VAL A 51 -1.76 5.98 3.89
C VAL A 51 -2.30 5.84 2.46
N LEU A 52 -2.56 6.96 1.77
CA LEU A 52 -3.06 6.93 0.39
C LEU A 52 -2.00 6.43 -0.60
N GLU A 53 -0.78 6.96 -0.51
CA GLU A 53 0.35 6.54 -1.35
C GLU A 53 0.66 5.05 -1.16
N TRP A 54 0.63 4.56 0.07
CA TRP A 54 0.78 3.14 0.37
C TRP A 54 -0.31 2.30 -0.30
N ARG A 55 -1.58 2.74 -0.21
CA ARG A 55 -2.70 2.04 -0.87
C ARG A 55 -2.55 2.00 -2.38
N VAL A 56 -2.06 3.08 -3.00
CA VAL A 56 -1.77 3.14 -4.43
C VAL A 56 -0.63 2.18 -4.79
N LYS A 57 0.47 2.24 -4.06
CA LYS A 57 1.68 1.42 -4.27
C LYS A 57 1.39 -0.08 -4.21
N PHE A 58 0.49 -0.52 -3.33
CA PHE A 58 0.18 -1.95 -3.13
C PHE A 58 -1.14 -2.41 -3.75
N ASN A 59 -1.70 -1.66 -4.71
CA ASN A 59 -2.96 -2.02 -5.38
C ASN A 59 -4.17 -2.19 -4.42
N LYS A 60 -4.16 -1.51 -3.28
CA LYS A 60 -5.25 -1.50 -2.29
C LYS A 60 -6.16 -0.28 -2.43
N TYR A 61 -5.82 0.68 -3.28
CA TYR A 61 -6.65 1.86 -3.52
C TYR A 61 -7.91 1.53 -4.32
N LYS A 62 -9.08 1.74 -3.72
CA LYS A 62 -10.39 1.60 -4.39
C LYS A 62 -10.99 2.99 -4.59
N PRO A 63 -11.10 3.48 -5.84
CA PRO A 63 -11.80 4.74 -6.09
C PRO A 63 -13.28 4.59 -5.74
N LEU A 64 -13.87 5.66 -5.22
CA LEU A 64 -15.31 5.74 -5.00
C LEU A 64 -16.02 5.69 -6.36
N THR A 65 -16.97 4.78 -6.51
CA THR A 65 -17.79 4.65 -7.73
C THR A 65 -18.94 5.67 -7.75
N GLN A 66 -19.34 6.14 -6.58
CA GLN A 66 -20.35 7.17 -6.40
C GLN A 66 -19.79 8.28 -5.52
N PRO A 67 -20.10 9.56 -5.80
CA PRO A 67 -19.78 10.64 -4.89
C PRO A 67 -20.47 10.39 -3.54
N LYS A 68 -19.82 10.77 -2.45
CA LYS A 68 -20.43 10.69 -1.12
C LYS A 68 -21.65 11.62 -1.12
N LYS A 69 -22.83 11.07 -0.86
CA LYS A 69 -24.03 11.86 -0.58
C LYS A 69 -23.85 12.49 0.81
N TRP A 70 -24.11 13.79 0.90
CA TRP A 70 -23.98 14.56 2.13
C TRP A 70 -25.19 14.35 3.01
#